data_AF-A0A9P4PNJ4-F1
#
_entry.id   AF-A0A9P4PNJ4-F1
#
_cell.length_a   1.000
_cell.length_b   1.000
_cell.length_c   1.000
_cell.angle_alpha   90.00
_cell.angle_beta   90.00
_cell.angle_gamma   90.00
#
_symmetry.space_group_name_H-M   'P 1'
#
loop_
_entity.id
_entity.type
_entity.pdbx_description
1 polymer ?
#
loop_
_entity_poly.entity_id
_entity_poly.type
_entity_poly.pdbx_seq_one_letter_code
_entity_poly.pdbx_strand_id
1 'polypeptide(L)'
;MAAPRLSADPFNCKGYQWPANSRYEPQRVGETEHVLEWQSVTGFIDWLNARYQRLGTQFQDPATTSNQQLSFCKYVIKYWDLHTDNNQASQYRFAINNGATMNPVEHLASVYPSNNQAHSHEFVLLQSDINAPAKANLWNENQIYAASGSTRAPGMNQYMRTNPRMVILRLRWMVGARKYLTDARTGNLLVVQKTRIHDKLAELDAALPQHQPAGFHQWDPTIGNLAALWDTYMDQAFIKANAKQNASSSAG
;
A
#
# COMPACT_ATOMS: atom_id res chain seq x y z
N MET A 1 -5.36 53.45 19.08
CA MET A 1 -4.45 52.59 19.87
C MET A 1 -4.47 51.20 19.25
N ALA A 2 -3.38 50.78 18.61
CA ALA A 2 -3.27 49.48 17.96
C ALA A 2 -2.76 48.44 18.96
N ALA A 3 -3.43 47.29 19.02
CA ALA A 3 -3.00 46.16 19.85
C ALA A 3 -1.62 45.64 19.38
N PRO A 4 -0.74 45.19 20.30
CA PRO A 4 0.57 44.72 19.92
C PRO A 4 0.47 43.42 19.12
N ARG A 5 1.18 43.36 17.98
CA ARG A 5 1.37 42.13 17.21
C ARG A 5 2.19 41.16 18.07
N LEU A 6 1.57 40.05 18.47
CA LEU A 6 2.27 38.92 19.07
C LEU A 6 3.26 38.36 18.04
N SER A 7 4.54 38.64 18.23
CA SER A 7 5.60 37.86 17.59
C SER A 7 5.56 36.46 18.18
N ALA A 8 5.46 35.43 17.34
CA ALA A 8 5.62 34.05 17.77
C ALA A 8 7.02 33.87 18.35
N ASP A 9 7.14 33.90 19.67
CA ASP A 9 8.36 33.56 20.39
C ASP A 9 8.57 32.04 20.28
N PRO A 10 9.63 31.57 19.61
CA PRO A 10 9.91 30.15 19.44
C PRO A 10 10.27 29.43 20.75
N PHE A 11 10.38 30.13 21.88
CA PHE A 11 10.67 29.53 23.20
C PHE A 11 9.46 29.49 24.15
N ASN A 12 8.27 29.94 23.71
CA ASN A 12 7.06 29.84 24.55
C ASN A 12 6.38 28.46 24.43
N CYS A 13 6.82 27.52 25.26
CA CYS A 13 6.25 26.16 25.35
C CYS A 13 4.78 26.09 25.79
N LYS A 14 4.15 27.21 26.20
CA LYS A 14 2.74 27.28 26.62
C LYS A 14 1.81 27.89 25.56
N GLY A 15 2.36 28.34 24.44
CA GLY A 15 1.63 28.95 23.34
C GLY A 15 1.55 28.06 22.11
N TYR A 16 1.08 26.81 22.23
CA TYR A 16 0.81 25.94 21.08
C TYR A 16 -0.47 26.38 20.34
N GLN A 17 -0.54 27.64 19.91
CA GLN A 17 -1.53 28.05 18.93
C GLN A 17 -0.97 27.68 17.56
N TRP A 18 -1.59 26.68 16.93
CA TRP A 18 -1.30 26.25 15.56
C TRP A 18 -1.78 27.34 14.59
N PRO A 19 -0.90 28.18 14.03
CA PRO A 19 -1.33 29.13 13.04
C PRO A 19 -1.55 28.32 11.76
N ALA A 20 -2.76 28.38 11.19
CA ALA A 20 -3.06 27.80 9.88
C ALA A 20 -2.08 28.28 8.77
N ASN A 21 -1.31 29.34 9.06
CA ASN A 21 -0.45 30.08 8.13
C ASN A 21 0.99 30.20 8.64
N SER A 22 1.54 29.17 9.29
CA SER A 22 2.94 29.18 9.74
C SER A 22 3.87 29.44 8.54
N ARG A 23 4.55 30.61 8.53
CA ARG A 23 5.56 31.01 7.52
C ARG A 23 6.76 30.06 7.40
N TYR A 24 6.81 29.05 8.24
CA TYR A 24 7.88 28.06 8.29
C TYR A 24 7.40 26.64 7.96
N GLU A 25 6.13 26.46 7.59
CA GLU A 25 5.77 25.26 6.84
C GLU A 25 6.23 25.52 5.41
N PRO A 26 7.14 24.70 4.85
CA PRO A 26 7.36 24.76 3.41
C PRO A 26 5.98 24.64 2.74
N GLN A 27 5.67 25.53 1.79
CA GLN A 27 4.45 25.44 0.99
C GLN A 27 4.48 24.10 0.26
N ARG A 28 3.88 23.08 0.86
CA ARG A 28 3.84 21.72 0.33
C ARG A 28 2.42 21.45 -0.10
N VAL A 29 2.29 21.10 -1.38
CA VAL A 29 1.04 20.88 -2.07
C VAL A 29 0.38 19.63 -1.48
N GLY A 30 -0.95 19.64 -1.33
CA GLY A 30 -1.68 18.40 -1.02
C GLY A 30 -1.70 17.51 -2.25
N GLU A 31 -1.53 16.21 -2.05
CA GLU A 31 -1.60 15.21 -3.10
C GLU A 31 -2.94 14.47 -3.01
N THR A 32 -3.50 14.08 -4.16
CA THR A 32 -4.64 13.17 -4.23
C THR A 32 -4.14 11.75 -4.06
N GLU A 33 -4.63 11.06 -3.04
CA GLU A 33 -4.05 9.78 -2.59
C GLU A 33 -5.08 8.68 -2.52
N HIS A 34 -4.63 7.45 -2.77
CA HIS A 34 -5.39 6.24 -2.50
C HIS A 34 -5.45 5.98 -1.00
N VAL A 35 -6.56 5.43 -0.51
CA VAL A 35 -6.71 5.09 0.91
C VAL A 35 -6.05 3.75 1.21
N LEU A 36 -6.45 2.70 0.50
CA LEU A 36 -5.66 1.48 0.36
C LEU A 36 -4.49 1.80 -0.56
N GLU A 37 -3.27 1.38 -0.22
CA GLU A 37 -2.10 1.60 -1.08
C GLU A 37 -1.88 0.41 -2.03
N TRP A 38 -1.44 0.66 -3.27
CA TRP A 38 -1.24 -0.39 -4.28
C TRP A 38 -0.15 -1.38 -3.84
N GLN A 39 0.83 -0.90 -3.06
CA GLN A 39 1.83 -1.74 -2.41
C GLN A 39 1.23 -2.84 -1.52
N SER A 40 -0.01 -2.67 -1.02
CA SER A 40 -0.72 -3.70 -0.25
C SER A 40 -1.17 -4.84 -1.18
N VAL A 41 -1.60 -4.52 -2.40
CA VAL A 41 -1.98 -5.52 -3.41
C VAL A 41 -0.74 -6.31 -3.84
N THR A 42 0.39 -5.66 -4.11
CA THR A 42 1.64 -6.36 -4.43
C THR A 42 2.17 -7.14 -3.23
N GLY A 43 2.06 -6.57 -2.02
CA GLY A 43 2.46 -7.23 -0.77
C GLY A 43 1.66 -8.48 -0.45
N PHE A 44 0.43 -8.61 -0.95
CA PHE A 44 -0.34 -9.85 -0.85
C PHE A 44 0.29 -11.01 -1.65
N ILE A 45 0.80 -10.73 -2.85
CA ILE A 45 1.51 -11.73 -3.67
C ILE A 45 2.79 -12.19 -2.96
N ASP A 46 3.54 -11.26 -2.37
CA ASP A 46 4.71 -11.58 -1.55
C ASP A 46 4.34 -12.41 -0.32
N TRP A 47 3.23 -12.08 0.35
CA TRP A 47 2.72 -12.82 1.50
C TRP A 47 2.31 -14.25 1.13
N LEU A 48 1.63 -14.45 -0.01
CA LEU A 48 1.29 -15.77 -0.53
C LEU A 48 2.55 -16.57 -0.85
N ASN A 49 3.53 -15.95 -1.51
CA ASN A 49 4.80 -16.60 -1.80
C ASN A 49 5.50 -17.08 -0.53
N ALA A 50 5.60 -16.21 0.48
CA ALA A 50 6.19 -16.57 1.77
C ALA A 50 5.37 -17.65 2.51
N ARG A 51 4.04 -17.60 2.41
CA ARG A 51 3.14 -18.63 2.98
C ARG A 51 3.39 -19.99 2.36
N TYR A 52 3.36 -20.11 1.04
CA TYR A 52 3.58 -21.40 0.36
C TYR A 52 5.00 -21.93 0.57
N GLN A 53 6.00 -21.06 0.61
CA GLN A 53 7.37 -21.45 0.98
C GLN A 53 7.43 -22.07 2.38
N ARG A 54 6.77 -21.46 3.39
CA ARG A 54 6.71 -22.03 4.76
C ARG A 54 6.01 -23.38 4.82
N LEU A 55 5.04 -23.61 3.94
CA LEU A 55 4.33 -24.89 3.81
C LEU A 55 5.11 -25.94 3.01
N GLY A 56 6.28 -25.58 2.46
CA GLY A 56 7.06 -26.46 1.58
C GLY A 56 6.38 -26.72 0.23
N THR A 57 5.34 -25.97 -0.12
CA THR A 57 4.60 -26.13 -1.37
C THR A 57 5.45 -25.60 -2.54
N GLN A 58 5.61 -26.45 -3.55
CA GLN A 58 6.14 -26.08 -4.86
C GLN A 58 5.05 -26.35 -5.89
N PHE A 59 5.09 -25.59 -6.98
CA PHE A 59 4.09 -25.67 -8.05
C PHE A 59 4.74 -26.20 -9.31
N GLN A 60 4.04 -27.08 -10.02
CA GLN A 60 4.46 -27.52 -11.33
C GLN A 60 4.57 -26.31 -12.27
N ASP A 61 5.64 -26.21 -13.04
CA ASP A 61 5.78 -25.19 -14.08
C ASP A 61 4.53 -25.21 -14.96
N PRO A 62 3.82 -24.08 -15.10
CA PRO A 62 2.57 -24.08 -15.79
C PRO A 62 2.73 -24.31 -17.29
N ALA A 63 3.92 -24.13 -17.89
CA ALA A 63 4.12 -24.47 -19.31
C ALA A 63 4.26 -26.00 -19.50
N THR A 64 3.50 -26.58 -20.42
CA THR A 64 3.50 -28.03 -20.68
C THR A 64 4.81 -28.57 -21.25
N THR A 65 5.72 -27.68 -21.64
CA THR A 65 7.05 -28.00 -22.15
C THR A 65 8.10 -28.18 -21.05
N SER A 66 7.75 -27.91 -19.79
CA SER A 66 8.66 -27.92 -18.66
C SER A 66 8.09 -28.74 -17.51
N ASN A 67 8.95 -29.59 -16.93
CA ASN A 67 8.62 -30.35 -15.72
C ASN A 67 9.22 -29.73 -14.44
N GLN A 68 9.68 -28.48 -14.51
CA GLN A 68 10.31 -27.81 -13.36
C GLN A 68 9.31 -27.55 -12.22
N GLN A 69 9.80 -27.56 -10.99
CA GLN A 69 9.06 -27.09 -9.82
C GLN A 69 9.41 -25.62 -9.52
N LEU A 70 8.40 -24.80 -9.29
CA LEU A 70 8.49 -23.35 -9.13
C LEU A 70 7.96 -22.91 -7.76
N SER A 71 8.50 -21.79 -7.26
CA SER A 71 7.85 -21.06 -6.18
C SER A 71 6.56 -20.40 -6.68
N PHE A 72 5.64 -20.08 -5.75
CA PHE A 72 4.39 -19.40 -6.07
C PHE A 72 4.58 -18.14 -6.93
N CYS A 73 5.51 -17.25 -6.54
CA CYS A 73 5.74 -16.02 -7.30
C CYS A 73 6.21 -16.30 -8.73
N LYS A 74 7.09 -17.27 -8.95
CA LYS A 74 7.53 -17.67 -10.30
C LYS A 74 6.40 -18.30 -11.11
N TYR A 75 5.56 -19.10 -10.46
CA TYR A 75 4.36 -19.68 -11.07
C TYR A 75 3.40 -18.59 -11.54
N VAL A 76 3.05 -17.63 -10.67
CA VAL A 76 2.13 -16.54 -11.00
C VAL A 76 2.69 -15.63 -12.09
N ILE A 77 3.96 -15.23 -12.00
CA ILE A 77 4.60 -14.41 -13.05
C ILE A 77 4.45 -15.08 -14.42
N LYS A 78 4.69 -16.40 -14.48
CA LYS A 78 4.60 -17.15 -15.73
C LYS A 78 3.16 -17.35 -16.18
N TYR A 79 2.26 -17.77 -15.29
CA TYR A 79 0.86 -18.07 -15.61
C TYR A 79 0.09 -16.82 -16.03
N TRP A 80 0.27 -15.71 -15.29
CA TRP A 80 -0.40 -14.44 -15.58
C TRP A 80 0.30 -13.66 -16.70
N ASP A 81 1.37 -14.20 -17.28
CA ASP A 81 2.17 -13.58 -18.34
C ASP A 81 2.62 -12.16 -17.96
N LEU A 82 3.24 -12.06 -16.77
CA LEU A 82 3.77 -10.80 -16.23
C LEU A 82 5.17 -10.58 -16.78
N HIS A 83 5.29 -9.64 -17.72
CA HIS A 83 6.56 -9.24 -18.29
C HIS A 83 7.32 -8.32 -17.34
N THR A 84 8.62 -8.55 -17.16
CA THR A 84 9.51 -7.63 -16.42
C THR A 84 9.97 -6.45 -17.26
N ASP A 85 9.73 -6.49 -18.58
CA ASP A 85 9.96 -5.37 -19.50
C ASP A 85 8.61 -4.65 -19.74
N ASN A 86 8.57 -3.38 -19.36
CA ASN A 86 7.37 -2.53 -19.43
C ASN A 86 6.86 -2.30 -20.87
N ASN A 87 7.61 -2.72 -21.89
CA ASN A 87 7.24 -2.55 -23.30
C ASN A 87 6.48 -3.74 -23.92
N GLN A 88 6.25 -4.83 -23.18
CA GLN A 88 5.51 -5.98 -23.69
C GLN A 88 4.14 -6.09 -23.01
N ALA A 89 3.09 -5.97 -23.82
CA ALA A 89 1.73 -6.25 -23.38
C ALA A 89 1.56 -7.76 -23.17
N SER A 90 0.97 -8.13 -22.03
CA SER A 90 0.57 -9.50 -21.75
C SER A 90 -0.36 -10.03 -22.85
N GLN A 91 -0.02 -11.20 -23.39
CA GLN A 91 -0.81 -11.90 -24.41
C GLN A 91 -1.94 -12.72 -23.77
N TYR A 92 -1.82 -13.05 -22.49
CA TYR A 92 -2.84 -13.77 -21.75
C TYR A 92 -3.90 -12.81 -21.18
N ARG A 93 -5.06 -12.78 -21.84
CA ARG A 93 -6.16 -11.88 -21.49
C ARG A 93 -7.49 -12.60 -21.64
N PHE A 94 -8.43 -12.35 -20.74
CA PHE A 94 -9.77 -12.94 -20.77
C PHE A 94 -10.80 -11.98 -20.18
N ALA A 95 -12.07 -12.19 -20.52
CA ALA A 95 -13.18 -11.47 -19.94
C ALA A 95 -13.75 -12.25 -18.75
N ILE A 96 -14.11 -11.53 -17.68
CA ILE A 96 -14.86 -12.08 -16.54
C ILE A 96 -16.30 -11.55 -16.65
N ASN A 97 -17.30 -12.42 -16.51
CA ASN A 97 -18.73 -12.04 -16.50
C ASN A 97 -19.17 -11.17 -17.70
N ASN A 98 -18.67 -11.46 -18.91
CA ASN A 98 -18.88 -10.66 -20.14
C ASN A 98 -18.35 -9.21 -20.06
N GLY A 99 -17.44 -8.92 -19.14
CA GLY A 99 -16.77 -7.63 -19.01
C GLY A 99 -15.65 -7.43 -20.05
N ALA A 100 -14.82 -6.43 -19.80
CA ALA A 100 -13.67 -6.14 -20.67
C ALA A 100 -12.62 -7.27 -20.60
N THR A 101 -11.97 -7.53 -21.73
CA THR A 101 -10.86 -8.48 -21.83
C THR A 101 -9.59 -7.88 -21.23
N MET A 102 -9.17 -8.42 -20.08
CA MET A 102 -8.04 -7.94 -19.30
C MET A 102 -7.13 -9.11 -18.90
N ASN A 103 -5.86 -8.82 -18.59
CA ASN A 103 -5.02 -9.77 -17.88
C ASN A 103 -5.40 -9.80 -16.38
N PRO A 104 -4.93 -10.79 -15.59
CA PRO A 104 -5.30 -10.89 -14.17
C PRO A 104 -4.97 -9.65 -13.33
N VAL A 105 -3.85 -8.98 -13.59
CA VAL A 105 -3.44 -7.77 -12.83
C VAL A 105 -4.31 -6.59 -13.20
N GLU A 106 -4.67 -6.43 -14.46
CA GLU A 106 -5.59 -5.41 -14.93
C GLU A 106 -7.00 -5.60 -14.36
N HIS A 107 -7.47 -6.86 -14.23
CA HIS A 107 -8.73 -7.16 -13.53
C HIS A 107 -8.71 -6.64 -12.10
N LEU A 108 -7.62 -6.85 -11.34
CA LEU A 108 -7.45 -6.30 -10.00
C LEU A 108 -7.34 -4.77 -9.99
N ALA A 109 -6.59 -4.20 -10.94
CA ALA A 109 -6.45 -2.76 -11.06
C ALA A 109 -7.76 -2.06 -11.44
N SER A 110 -8.66 -2.75 -12.16
CA SER A 110 -9.93 -2.17 -12.63
C SER A 110 -10.88 -1.78 -11.51
N VAL A 111 -10.78 -2.42 -10.34
CA VAL A 111 -11.61 -2.14 -9.16
C VAL A 111 -10.92 -1.22 -8.14
N TYR A 112 -9.69 -0.81 -8.47
CA TYR A 112 -8.88 0.10 -7.68
C TYR A 112 -9.24 1.56 -8.04
N PRO A 113 -9.24 2.51 -7.09
CA PRO A 113 -9.50 3.90 -7.42
C PRO A 113 -8.50 4.38 -8.48
N SER A 114 -9.00 4.99 -9.54
CA SER A 114 -8.15 5.54 -10.59
C SER A 114 -8.76 6.84 -11.09
N ASN A 115 -8.05 7.53 -11.98
CA ASN A 115 -8.53 8.76 -12.60
C ASN A 115 -9.76 8.55 -13.51
N ASN A 116 -10.23 7.32 -13.69
CA ASN A 116 -11.52 7.03 -14.30
C ASN A 116 -12.69 7.37 -13.35
N GLN A 117 -13.86 7.66 -13.91
CA GLN A 117 -15.01 8.19 -13.14
C GLN A 117 -15.56 7.23 -12.08
N ALA A 118 -15.34 5.91 -12.22
CA ALA A 118 -16.01 4.90 -11.39
C ALA A 118 -15.67 5.04 -9.89
N HIS A 119 -14.44 5.46 -9.56
CA HIS A 119 -13.94 5.48 -8.18
C HIS A 119 -13.10 6.74 -7.84
N SER A 120 -13.04 7.74 -8.73
CA SER A 120 -12.24 8.95 -8.51
C SER A 120 -12.70 9.78 -7.30
N HIS A 121 -13.96 9.65 -6.89
CA HIS A 121 -14.51 10.32 -5.70
C HIS A 121 -13.98 9.76 -4.38
N GLU A 122 -13.22 8.65 -4.42
CA GLU A 122 -12.61 8.02 -3.26
C GLU A 122 -11.18 8.50 -3.00
N PHE A 123 -10.60 9.30 -3.90
CA PHE A 123 -9.35 9.98 -3.63
C PHE A 123 -9.54 10.96 -2.47
N VAL A 124 -8.52 11.02 -1.62
CA VAL A 124 -8.46 11.95 -0.49
C VAL A 124 -7.27 12.87 -0.64
N LEU A 125 -7.45 14.13 -0.25
CA LEU A 125 -6.36 15.09 -0.22
C LEU A 125 -5.56 14.90 1.06
N LEU A 126 -4.26 14.62 0.93
CA LEU A 126 -3.35 14.47 2.07
C LEU A 126 -2.08 15.27 1.82
N GLN A 127 -1.51 15.85 2.88
CA GLN A 127 -0.22 16.53 2.77
C GLN A 127 0.87 15.52 2.41
N SER A 128 1.73 15.83 1.42
CA SER A 128 2.74 14.89 0.89
C SER A 128 3.58 14.23 1.99
N ASP A 129 4.04 14.96 3.01
CA ASP A 129 4.90 14.38 4.06
C ASP A 129 4.14 13.45 5.03
N ILE A 130 2.82 13.62 5.14
CA ILE A 130 1.95 12.68 5.87
C ILE A 130 1.70 11.45 5.00
N ASN A 131 1.52 11.64 3.69
CA ASN A 131 1.36 10.54 2.75
C ASN A 131 2.62 9.67 2.67
N ALA A 132 3.78 10.29 2.44
CA ALA A 132 5.06 9.64 2.35
C ALA A 132 6.18 10.41 3.09
N PRO A 133 6.99 9.74 3.93
CA PRO A 133 6.97 8.30 4.17
C PRO A 133 5.97 7.87 5.27
N ALA A 134 5.31 8.80 5.97
CA ALA A 134 4.64 8.47 7.24
C ALA A 134 3.51 7.43 7.09
N LYS A 135 2.53 7.65 6.21
CA LYS A 135 1.46 6.69 5.90
C LYS A 135 1.98 5.51 5.08
N ALA A 136 2.74 5.76 4.02
CA ALA A 136 3.25 4.70 3.14
C ALA A 136 4.01 3.60 3.90
N ASN A 137 4.85 3.95 4.88
CA ASN A 137 5.62 2.97 5.66
C ASN A 137 4.81 2.22 6.73
N LEU A 138 3.55 2.57 6.96
CA LEU A 138 2.65 1.77 7.79
C LEU A 138 2.34 0.41 7.15
N TRP A 139 2.33 0.37 5.81
CA TRP A 139 1.86 -0.77 5.02
C TRP A 139 2.97 -1.70 4.51
N ASN A 140 4.23 -1.31 4.65
CA ASN A 140 5.39 -2.11 4.24
C ASN A 140 6.22 -2.56 5.45
N GLU A 141 7.41 -3.12 5.27
CA GLU A 141 8.27 -3.58 6.38
C GLU A 141 9.23 -2.48 6.89
N ASN A 142 9.24 -1.29 6.29
CA ASN A 142 10.14 -0.21 6.69
C ASN A 142 9.74 0.41 8.04
N GLN A 143 10.71 0.93 8.77
CA GLN A 143 10.43 1.84 9.87
C GLN A 143 9.79 3.12 9.33
N ILE A 144 8.81 3.70 10.04
CA ILE A 144 8.15 4.95 9.62
C ILE A 144 9.20 6.05 9.42
N TYR A 145 10.04 6.26 10.44
CA TYR A 145 11.29 7.02 10.36
C TYR A 145 12.40 6.24 11.04
N ALA A 146 13.46 5.92 10.30
CA ALA A 146 14.58 5.17 10.84
C ALA A 146 15.41 5.97 11.86
N ALA A 147 15.92 5.30 12.90
CA ALA A 147 16.77 5.91 13.91
C ALA A 147 18.11 6.36 13.34
N SER A 148 18.74 5.48 12.55
CA SER A 148 19.93 5.76 11.74
C SER A 148 19.54 6.10 10.30
N GLY A 149 20.46 6.72 9.56
CA GLY A 149 20.25 7.08 8.16
C GLY A 149 21.56 7.43 7.48
N SER A 150 21.47 7.89 6.24
CA SER A 150 22.62 8.36 5.46
C SER A 150 22.70 9.88 5.48
N THR A 151 23.80 10.44 4.98
CA THR A 151 23.90 11.90 4.77
C THR A 151 22.84 12.44 3.82
N ARG A 152 22.37 11.63 2.86
CA ARG A 152 21.31 12.00 1.90
C ARG A 152 19.90 11.77 2.43
N ALA A 153 19.73 10.87 3.41
CA ALA A 153 18.48 10.61 4.11
C ALA A 153 18.73 10.47 5.61
N PRO A 154 18.89 11.58 6.35
CA PRO A 154 19.24 11.54 7.75
C PRO A 154 18.18 10.81 8.60
N GLY A 155 18.67 9.98 9.52
CA GLY A 155 17.86 9.31 10.53
C GLY A 155 17.45 10.26 11.66
N MET A 156 16.54 9.80 12.52
CA MET A 156 16.07 10.56 13.69
C MET A 156 17.22 11.01 14.59
N ASN A 157 18.23 10.16 14.84
CA ASN A 157 19.36 10.48 15.71
C ASN A 157 20.23 11.62 15.16
N GLN A 158 20.37 11.71 13.84
CA GLN A 158 21.11 12.80 13.21
C GLN A 158 20.31 14.09 13.30
N TYR A 159 19.01 14.06 12.98
CA TYR A 159 18.17 15.26 13.09
C TYR A 159 18.02 15.77 14.51
N MET A 160 17.97 14.90 15.52
CA MET A 160 18.00 15.33 16.92
C MET A 160 19.22 16.21 17.24
N ARG A 161 20.37 15.94 16.61
CA ARG A 161 21.60 16.72 16.80
C ARG A 161 21.70 17.94 15.91
N THR A 162 21.28 17.84 14.66
CA THR A 162 21.58 18.86 13.63
C THR A 162 20.38 19.71 13.23
N ASN A 163 19.15 19.22 13.41
CA ASN A 163 17.92 19.93 13.08
C ASN A 163 16.73 19.39 13.92
N PRO A 164 16.64 19.74 15.21
CA PRO A 164 15.59 19.25 16.12
C PRO A 164 14.17 19.56 15.63
N ARG A 165 14.00 20.64 14.85
CA ARG A 165 12.72 20.99 14.24
C ARG A 165 12.21 19.90 13.30
N MET A 166 13.09 19.24 12.55
CA MET A 166 12.69 18.13 11.68
C MET A 166 12.19 16.92 12.47
N VAL A 167 12.68 16.70 13.70
CA VAL A 167 12.16 15.66 14.60
C VAL A 167 10.71 15.97 14.96
N ILE A 168 10.41 17.22 15.33
CA ILE A 168 9.05 17.67 15.65
C ILE A 168 8.13 17.54 14.43
N LEU A 169 8.60 17.94 13.25
CA LEU A 169 7.83 17.80 12.01
C LEU A 169 7.53 16.33 11.69
N ARG A 170 8.51 15.43 11.82
CA ARG A 170 8.30 13.98 11.65
C ARG A 170 7.28 13.43 12.64
N LEU A 171 7.36 13.80 13.92
CA LEU A 171 6.35 13.43 14.91
C LEU A 171 4.95 13.96 14.53
N ARG A 172 4.85 15.21 14.06
CA ARG A 172 3.60 15.78 13.54
C ARG A 172 3.06 14.95 12.37
N TRP A 173 3.91 14.56 11.43
CA TRP A 173 3.49 13.74 10.28
C TRP A 173 3.04 12.33 10.68
N MET A 174 3.69 11.72 11.68
CA MET A 174 3.24 10.44 12.26
C MET A 174 1.86 10.56 12.92
N VAL A 175 1.63 11.61 13.71
CA VAL A 175 0.32 11.89 14.30
C VAL A 175 -0.72 12.15 13.22
N GLY A 176 -0.34 12.86 12.14
CA GLY A 176 -1.16 13.07 10.96
C GLY A 176 -1.58 11.76 10.30
N ALA A 177 -0.63 10.84 10.07
CA ALA A 177 -0.89 9.53 9.47
C ALA A 177 -1.79 8.67 10.37
N ARG A 178 -1.62 8.76 11.70
CA ARG A 178 -2.51 8.12 12.68
C ARG A 178 -3.92 8.67 12.60
N LYS A 179 -4.08 10.00 12.67
CA LYS A 179 -5.40 10.63 12.57
C LYS A 179 -6.09 10.28 11.26
N TYR A 180 -5.33 10.24 10.16
CA TYR A 180 -5.82 9.83 8.86
C TYR A 180 -6.37 8.39 8.89
N LEU A 181 -5.63 7.42 9.44
CA LEU A 181 -6.09 6.03 9.50
C LEU A 181 -7.27 5.81 10.44
N THR A 182 -7.37 6.60 11.52
CA THR A 182 -8.48 6.51 12.48
C THR A 182 -9.68 7.38 12.11
N ASP A 183 -9.60 8.14 11.02
CA ASP A 183 -10.73 8.92 10.52
C ASP A 183 -11.82 7.99 9.99
N ALA A 184 -13.07 8.24 10.39
CA ALA A 184 -14.18 7.35 10.07
C ALA A 184 -14.46 7.26 8.57
N ARG A 185 -14.30 8.38 7.83
CA ARG A 185 -14.50 8.38 6.37
C ARG A 185 -13.39 7.61 5.68
N THR A 186 -12.14 7.84 6.05
CA THR A 186 -10.99 7.08 5.54
C THR A 186 -11.15 5.59 5.85
N GLY A 187 -11.51 5.24 7.08
CA GLY A 187 -11.75 3.84 7.48
C GLY A 187 -12.82 3.16 6.64
N ASN A 188 -13.94 3.84 6.39
CA ASN A 188 -15.00 3.30 5.52
C ASN A 188 -14.53 3.10 4.08
N LEU A 189 -13.77 4.06 3.52
CA LEU A 189 -13.19 3.93 2.17
C LEU A 189 -12.21 2.75 2.09
N LEU A 190 -11.39 2.55 3.13
CA LEU A 190 -10.47 1.42 3.19
C LEU A 190 -11.23 0.08 3.15
N VAL A 191 -12.31 -0.04 3.92
CA VAL A 191 -13.16 -1.25 3.92
C VAL A 191 -13.76 -1.48 2.54
N VAL A 192 -14.34 -0.46 1.92
CA VAL A 192 -14.92 -0.55 0.58
C VAL A 192 -13.87 -1.00 -0.46
N GLN A 193 -12.68 -0.41 -0.43
CA GLN A 193 -11.59 -0.76 -1.35
C GLN A 193 -11.07 -2.18 -1.10
N LYS A 194 -10.91 -2.59 0.17
CA LYS A 194 -10.56 -3.97 0.55
C LYS A 194 -11.57 -4.96 -0.01
N THR A 195 -12.87 -4.70 0.19
CA THR A 195 -13.97 -5.58 -0.26
C THR A 195 -14.00 -5.70 -1.78
N ARG A 196 -13.81 -4.62 -2.54
CA ARG A 196 -13.77 -4.73 -4.00
C ARG A 196 -12.63 -5.61 -4.52
N ILE A 197 -11.46 -5.54 -3.89
CA ILE A 197 -10.33 -6.43 -4.24
C ILE A 197 -10.64 -7.88 -3.84
N HIS A 198 -11.26 -8.10 -2.67
CA HIS A 198 -11.77 -9.42 -2.27
C HIS A 198 -12.68 -10.01 -3.35
N ASP A 199 -13.70 -9.27 -3.76
CA ASP A 199 -14.70 -9.74 -4.72
C ASP A 199 -14.04 -10.06 -6.07
N LYS A 200 -13.12 -9.21 -6.52
CA LYS A 200 -12.39 -9.44 -7.76
C LYS A 200 -11.46 -10.65 -7.70
N LEU A 201 -10.84 -10.93 -6.55
CA LEU A 201 -10.06 -12.15 -6.35
C LEU A 201 -10.95 -13.41 -6.37
N ALA A 202 -12.16 -13.35 -5.81
CA ALA A 202 -13.12 -14.45 -5.90
C ALA A 202 -13.56 -14.72 -7.34
N GLU A 203 -13.79 -13.66 -8.12
CA GLU A 203 -14.08 -13.79 -9.55
C GLU A 203 -12.90 -14.40 -10.33
N LEU A 204 -11.66 -14.01 -10.01
CA LEU A 204 -10.46 -14.57 -10.62
C LEU A 204 -10.30 -16.07 -10.30
N ASP A 205 -10.54 -16.48 -9.05
CA ASP A 205 -10.52 -17.90 -8.65
C ASP A 205 -11.50 -18.74 -9.47
N ALA A 206 -12.68 -18.19 -9.78
CA ALA A 206 -13.68 -18.87 -10.60
C ALA A 206 -13.33 -18.89 -12.09
N ALA A 207 -12.68 -17.83 -12.59
CA ALA A 207 -12.41 -17.63 -14.01
C ALA A 207 -11.11 -18.32 -14.49
N LEU A 208 -10.03 -18.27 -13.71
CA LEU A 208 -8.71 -18.80 -14.10
C LEU A 208 -8.74 -20.28 -14.55
N PRO A 209 -9.46 -21.20 -13.87
CA PRO A 209 -9.57 -22.58 -14.33
C PRO A 209 -10.25 -22.76 -15.69
N GLN A 210 -11.10 -21.81 -16.09
CA GLN A 210 -11.86 -21.85 -17.35
C GLN A 210 -11.13 -21.18 -18.51
N HIS A 211 -10.15 -20.33 -18.20
CA HIS A 211 -9.40 -19.53 -19.17
C HIS A 211 -7.93 -19.95 -19.20
N GLN A 212 -7.64 -21.21 -19.45
CA GLN A 212 -6.27 -21.72 -19.53
C GLN A 212 -5.47 -21.08 -20.70
N PRO A 213 -4.26 -20.53 -20.47
CA PRO A 213 -3.39 -20.09 -21.56
C PRO A 213 -2.98 -21.25 -22.49
N ALA A 214 -2.79 -20.96 -23.78
CA ALA A 214 -2.35 -21.97 -24.74
C ALA A 214 -0.96 -22.53 -24.38
N GLY A 215 -0.80 -23.86 -24.41
CA GLY A 215 0.47 -24.53 -24.06
C GLY A 215 0.78 -24.56 -22.57
N PHE A 216 -0.19 -24.22 -21.71
CA PHE A 216 -0.05 -24.27 -20.25
C PHE A 216 -0.89 -25.43 -19.69
N HIS A 217 -0.61 -25.86 -18.47
CA HIS A 217 -1.52 -26.67 -17.66
C HIS A 217 -2.67 -25.79 -17.13
N GLN A 218 -3.75 -26.42 -16.66
CA GLN A 218 -4.81 -25.69 -15.95
C GLN A 218 -4.25 -24.98 -14.71
N TRP A 219 -4.94 -23.92 -14.29
CA TRP A 219 -4.63 -23.22 -13.06
C TRP A 219 -4.55 -24.21 -11.89
N ASP A 220 -3.47 -24.14 -11.11
CA ASP A 220 -3.22 -25.12 -10.06
C ASP A 220 -4.35 -25.06 -9.02
N PRO A 221 -5.11 -26.16 -8.83
CA PRO A 221 -6.28 -26.15 -7.96
C PRO A 221 -5.94 -26.00 -6.48
N THR A 222 -4.67 -26.16 -6.11
CA THR A 222 -4.20 -25.86 -4.74
C THR A 222 -4.06 -24.36 -4.50
N ILE A 223 -4.03 -23.55 -5.56
CA ILE A 223 -4.08 -22.10 -5.49
C ILE A 223 -5.54 -21.66 -5.65
N GLY A 224 -6.23 -21.46 -4.53
CA GLY A 224 -7.59 -20.93 -4.52
C GLY A 224 -7.92 -20.24 -3.20
N ASN A 225 -9.18 -19.80 -3.06
CA ASN A 225 -9.64 -18.98 -1.94
C ASN A 225 -8.81 -17.69 -1.78
N LEU A 226 -8.38 -17.09 -2.89
CA LEU A 226 -7.61 -15.86 -2.90
C LEU A 226 -8.33 -14.72 -2.18
N ALA A 227 -9.66 -14.65 -2.27
CA ALA A 227 -10.48 -13.67 -1.55
C ALA A 227 -10.35 -13.80 -0.02
N ALA A 228 -10.49 -15.01 0.52
CA ALA A 228 -10.34 -15.26 1.96
C ALA A 228 -8.88 -15.08 2.44
N LEU A 229 -7.92 -15.44 1.59
CA LEU A 229 -6.51 -15.22 1.85
C LEU A 229 -6.16 -13.73 1.86
N TRP A 230 -6.80 -12.94 1.00
CA TRP A 230 -6.70 -11.48 0.98
C TRP A 230 -7.23 -10.86 2.26
N ASP A 231 -8.39 -11.30 2.75
CA ASP A 231 -8.91 -10.83 4.03
C ASP A 231 -7.94 -11.12 5.18
N THR A 232 -7.43 -12.35 5.23
CA THR A 232 -6.44 -12.76 6.23
C THR A 232 -5.19 -11.88 6.17
N TYR A 233 -4.68 -11.63 4.96
CA TYR A 233 -3.52 -10.77 4.74
C TYR A 233 -3.79 -9.34 5.20
N MET A 234 -4.92 -8.75 4.79
CA MET A 234 -5.27 -7.38 5.11
C MET A 234 -5.51 -7.16 6.59
N ASP A 235 -6.08 -8.13 7.30
CA ASP A 235 -6.24 -8.08 8.75
C ASP A 235 -4.86 -8.08 9.44
N GLN A 236 -3.93 -8.94 8.98
CA GLN A 236 -2.55 -8.94 9.48
C GLN A 236 -1.82 -7.63 9.17
N ALA A 237 -1.98 -7.10 7.95
CA ALA A 237 -1.38 -5.83 7.53
C ALA A 237 -1.90 -4.67 8.39
N PHE A 238 -3.20 -4.64 8.66
CA PHE A 238 -3.82 -3.61 9.49
C PHE A 238 -3.36 -3.69 10.95
N ILE A 239 -3.24 -4.90 11.52
CA ILE A 239 -2.66 -5.11 12.86
C ILE A 239 -1.22 -4.59 12.90
N LYS A 240 -0.39 -4.91 11.91
CA LYS A 240 0.99 -4.41 11.81
C LYS A 240 1.04 -2.89 11.70
N ALA A 241 0.21 -2.28 10.84
CA ALA A 241 0.13 -0.84 10.68
C ALA A 241 -0.21 -0.14 12.00
N ASN A 242 -1.21 -0.65 12.73
CA ASN A 242 -1.58 -0.15 14.07
C ASN A 242 -0.45 -0.34 15.09
N ALA A 243 0.20 -1.51 15.10
CA ALA A 243 1.30 -1.79 16.01
C ALA A 243 2.48 -0.82 15.79
N LYS A 244 2.81 -0.49 14.54
CA LYS A 244 3.85 0.51 14.22
C LYS A 244 3.51 1.89 14.74
N GLN A 245 2.24 2.30 14.69
CA GLN A 245 1.79 3.56 15.26
C GLN A 245 1.89 3.57 16.80
N ASN A 246 1.61 2.44 17.45
CA ASN A 246 1.65 2.32 18.90
C ASN A 246 3.08 2.18 19.46
N ALA A 247 3.95 1.43 18.78
CA ALA A 247 5.38 1.32 19.15
C ALA A 247 6.12 2.66 19.04
N SER A 248 5.66 3.53 18.14
CA SER A 248 6.18 4.89 18.00
C SER A 248 5.76 5.83 19.13
N SER A 249 4.71 5.49 19.89
CA SER A 249 4.24 6.26 21.06
C SER A 249 4.84 5.82 22.39
N SER A 250 5.52 4.68 22.44
CA SER A 250 6.14 4.12 23.65
C SER A 250 7.65 4.36 23.77
N ALA A 251 8.25 5.11 22.84
CA ALA A 251 9.67 5.48 22.85
C ALA A 251 9.91 6.92 23.33
N GLY A 252 8.92 7.50 24.05
CA GLY A 252 8.99 8.84 24.65
C GLY A 252 9.24 8.77 26.15
#